data_AF-A0A150V5X9-F1
#
_entry.id   AF-A0A150V5X9-F1
#
_cell.length_a   1.000
_cell.length_b   1.000
_cell.length_c   1.000
_cell.angle_alpha   90.00
_cell.angle_beta   90.00
_cell.angle_gamma   90.00
#
_symmetry.space_group_name_H-M   'P 1'
#
loop_
_entity.id
_entity.type
_entity.pdbx_description
1 polymer ?
#
loop_
_entity_poly.entity_id
_entity_poly.type
_entity_poly.pdbx_seq_one_letter_code
_entity_poly.pdbx_strand_id
1 'polypeptide(L)'
;MATFHPFASRLAAQILRLDRSALQQCRCISQYRAFQTSIPQVKKELPDFAFAIDIDGVLVRSSTPIPGAHEALRYLQENHVPFILLTNGGGKSEAERVADLSERLKVRLDENMFMQSHTPFAEMDSYKGTDKTVLVVGGDHDKCQQVAIENYGFQNVVTAGDILCANPHIWPFSNVFLDYYRKFNKPLPKPLYTPGALLENCLKIDAIFVYNDPRDWGLDSTIILDLLLSHAGYLGTLSAKNGNKNLPNQGYQQDSQPPLYYSNPDLWWAATYHLDRLGQGGFQHAFDGLWNTVTQGATLHKTIMGKPHQPTFEFAEKKLRAYRKGLVGQIGLNDPMRRVYMIGDNPESDIRGANGYQSPHGSRWKSILVKTGVYKDGTVPSTKPTVIVNDVLEAVHWAVEDAQK
;
A
#
# COMPACT_ATOMS: atom_id res chain seq x y z
N MET A 1 -61.16 54.42 -5.58
CA MET A 1 -60.19 54.85 -4.55
C MET A 1 -58.81 54.47 -5.10
N ALA A 2 -58.12 55.32 -5.86
CA ALA A 2 -57.35 56.53 -5.46
C ALA A 2 -56.03 56.15 -4.72
N THR A 3 -54.81 56.68 -4.96
CA THR A 3 -54.19 57.67 -5.90
C THR A 3 -52.63 57.57 -5.77
N PHE A 4 -51.69 58.16 -6.55
CA PHE A 4 -51.74 59.14 -7.65
C PHE A 4 -50.71 58.89 -8.80
N HIS A 5 -49.54 59.56 -8.86
CA HIS A 5 -48.57 59.60 -10.00
C HIS A 5 -47.08 59.77 -9.57
N PRO A 6 -46.08 59.49 -10.45
CA PRO A 6 -44.63 59.76 -10.31
C PRO A 6 -44.18 61.04 -11.07
N PHE A 7 -42.89 61.43 -11.10
CA PHE A 7 -42.19 62.05 -12.28
C PHE A 7 -40.67 62.29 -12.02
N ALA A 8 -39.83 61.90 -13.00
CA ALA A 8 -38.60 62.51 -13.60
C ALA A 8 -37.56 63.35 -12.77
N SER A 9 -36.31 63.61 -13.20
CA SER A 9 -35.80 63.82 -14.58
C SER A 9 -34.26 63.86 -14.72
N ARG A 10 -33.74 63.53 -15.93
CA ARG A 10 -32.71 64.20 -16.79
C ARG A 10 -31.37 64.75 -16.20
N LEU A 11 -30.29 65.01 -16.95
CA LEU A 11 -29.69 64.53 -18.23
C LEU A 11 -28.37 65.34 -18.46
N ALA A 12 -27.30 64.72 -18.99
CA ALA A 12 -26.15 65.38 -19.67
C ALA A 12 -25.25 66.37 -18.86
N ALA A 13 -24.12 66.90 -19.36
CA ALA A 13 -22.96 66.30 -20.07
C ALA A 13 -21.82 67.36 -20.20
N GLN A 14 -20.61 66.90 -20.56
CA GLN A 14 -19.48 67.64 -21.17
C GLN A 14 -18.57 68.61 -20.35
N ILE A 15 -17.28 68.25 -20.39
CA ILE A 15 -16.10 69.05 -20.85
C ILE A 15 -15.89 70.47 -20.31
N LEU A 16 -14.75 70.70 -19.61
CA LEU A 16 -13.75 71.72 -20.01
C LEU A 16 -12.38 71.48 -19.32
N ARG A 17 -11.35 72.22 -19.76
CA ARG A 17 -9.90 72.02 -19.53
C ARG A 17 -9.26 73.28 -18.90
N LEU A 18 -8.04 73.12 -18.33
CA LEU A 18 -7.04 74.18 -18.01
C LEU A 18 -7.40 75.08 -16.79
N ASP A 19 -6.49 75.70 -16.01
CA ASP A 19 -5.01 75.69 -15.96
C ASP A 19 -4.45 76.00 -14.54
N ARG A 20 -3.13 75.80 -14.35
CA ARG A 20 -2.17 76.57 -13.50
C ARG A 20 -2.35 76.80 -11.97
N SER A 21 -1.49 76.07 -11.25
CA SER A 21 -0.31 76.59 -10.50
C SER A 21 -0.37 77.07 -9.04
N ALA A 22 0.64 76.58 -8.30
CA ALA A 22 1.36 77.18 -7.17
C ALA A 22 0.71 77.24 -5.78
N LEU A 23 1.30 76.48 -4.84
CA LEU A 23 2.00 77.04 -3.66
C LEU A 23 2.99 76.01 -3.08
N GLN A 24 4.20 76.45 -2.73
CA GLN A 24 5.25 75.62 -2.13
C GLN A 24 5.08 75.50 -0.60
N GLN A 25 5.48 74.36 -0.03
CA GLN A 25 6.11 74.34 1.30
C GLN A 25 7.10 73.17 1.43
N CYS A 26 8.32 73.48 1.88
CA CYS A 26 9.42 72.52 2.00
C CYS A 26 9.30 71.63 3.24
N ARG A 27 9.64 70.35 3.11
CA ARG A 27 10.15 69.53 4.22
C ARG A 27 11.30 68.65 3.73
N CYS A 28 12.49 68.83 4.31
CA CYS A 28 13.63 67.94 4.09
C CYS A 28 13.38 66.58 4.74
N ILE A 29 13.70 65.50 4.04
CA ILE A 29 13.70 64.13 4.59
C ILE A 29 15.15 63.61 4.56
N SER A 30 15.68 63.29 5.73
CA SER A 30 16.99 62.65 5.88
C SER A 30 16.92 61.19 5.42
N GLN A 31 17.81 60.78 4.52
CA GLN A 31 17.93 59.38 4.10
C GLN A 31 18.94 58.64 4.98
N TYR A 32 18.46 57.89 5.97
CA TYR A 32 19.27 56.88 6.64
C TYR A 32 19.38 55.62 5.76
N ARG A 33 20.56 55.36 5.20
CA ARG A 33 20.87 54.07 4.57
C ARG A 33 21.16 53.03 5.65
N ALA A 34 20.19 52.17 5.95
CA ALA A 34 20.44 50.96 6.72
C ALA A 34 21.10 49.90 5.82
N PHE A 35 22.28 49.42 6.21
CA PHE A 35 22.90 48.25 5.56
C PHE A 35 22.18 46.98 6.02
N GLN A 36 21.43 46.35 5.13
CA GLN A 36 20.90 45.00 5.34
C GLN A 36 22.03 43.99 5.16
N THR A 37 22.61 43.52 6.27
CA THR A 37 23.44 42.32 6.27
C THR A 37 22.55 41.11 6.12
N SER A 38 22.48 40.55 4.91
CA SER A 38 21.88 39.24 4.68
C SER A 38 22.68 38.18 5.45
N ILE A 39 22.13 37.67 6.55
CA ILE A 39 22.60 36.43 7.16
C ILE A 39 22.53 35.35 6.07
N PRO A 40 23.60 34.58 5.80
CA PRO A 40 23.50 33.46 4.89
C PRO A 40 22.47 32.47 5.45
N GLN A 41 21.32 32.35 4.78
CA GLN A 41 20.48 31.19 5.00
C GLN A 41 21.29 29.98 4.54
N VAL A 42 21.80 29.21 5.49
CA VAL A 42 22.25 27.84 5.24
C VAL A 42 21.00 27.10 4.76
N LYS A 43 20.84 26.99 3.45
CA LYS A 43 20.01 25.95 2.86
C LYS A 43 20.60 24.64 3.39
N LYS A 44 19.93 24.02 4.35
CA LYS A 44 20.23 22.65 4.75
C LYS A 44 19.94 21.81 3.51
N GLU A 45 20.99 21.49 2.75
CA GLU A 45 20.83 20.76 1.50
C GLU A 45 20.14 19.44 1.80
N LEU A 46 19.05 19.20 1.08
CA LEU A 46 18.31 17.95 1.23
C LEU A 46 19.24 16.80 0.87
N PRO A 47 19.25 15.72 1.67
CA PRO A 47 19.77 14.45 1.20
C PRO A 47 19.22 14.11 -0.19
N ASP A 48 20.14 13.85 -1.11
CA ASP A 48 19.85 13.28 -2.43
C ASP A 48 19.60 11.77 -2.35
N PHE A 49 19.78 11.20 -1.15
CA PHE A 49 19.54 9.81 -0.83
C PHE A 49 18.41 9.64 0.17
N ALA A 50 17.85 8.43 0.21
CA ALA A 50 16.73 8.08 1.06
C ALA A 50 16.76 6.59 1.44
N PHE A 51 15.87 6.15 2.33
CA PHE A 51 15.79 4.76 2.78
C PHE A 51 14.42 4.13 2.56
N ALA A 52 14.41 2.84 2.27
CA ALA A 52 13.28 1.95 2.49
C ALA A 52 13.73 0.89 3.51
N ILE A 53 12.99 0.73 4.60
CA ILE A 53 13.43 -0.08 5.74
C ILE A 53 12.35 -1.13 5.99
N ASP A 54 12.71 -2.42 5.92
CA ASP A 54 11.82 -3.48 6.40
C ASP A 54 11.63 -3.38 7.93
N ILE A 55 10.67 -4.12 8.47
CA ILE A 55 10.21 -4.03 9.84
C ILE A 55 10.56 -5.30 10.62
N ASP A 56 10.20 -6.47 10.10
CA ASP A 56 10.13 -7.73 10.84
C ASP A 56 11.43 -8.54 10.62
N GLY A 57 12.39 -8.37 11.53
CA GLY A 57 13.78 -8.84 11.37
C GLY A 57 14.78 -7.71 11.21
N VAL A 58 14.32 -6.46 11.03
CA VAL A 58 15.17 -5.25 10.88
C VAL A 58 14.97 -4.24 12.01
N LEU A 59 13.72 -3.80 12.26
CA LEU A 59 13.39 -2.83 13.31
C LEU A 59 12.82 -3.49 14.57
N VAL A 60 12.04 -4.55 14.39
CA VAL A 60 11.46 -5.35 15.48
C VAL A 60 11.64 -6.84 15.18
N ARG A 61 11.70 -7.65 16.22
CA ARG A 61 11.48 -9.09 16.12
C ARG A 61 10.18 -9.41 16.85
N SER A 62 9.13 -9.68 16.08
CA SER A 62 7.76 -9.79 16.56
C SER A 62 7.27 -8.54 17.31
N SER A 63 7.31 -8.54 18.65
CA SER A 63 6.85 -7.43 19.50
C SER A 63 8.00 -6.59 20.08
N THR A 64 9.25 -7.06 19.96
CA THR A 64 10.43 -6.52 20.65
C THR A 64 11.30 -5.71 19.68
N PRO A 65 11.62 -4.43 19.96
CA PRO A 65 12.58 -3.66 19.18
C PRO A 65 13.94 -4.34 19.06
N ILE A 66 14.54 -4.28 17.88
CA ILE A 66 15.93 -4.68 17.65
C ILE A 66 16.86 -3.58 18.19
N PRO A 67 17.98 -3.91 18.87
CA PRO A 67 18.96 -2.90 19.30
C PRO A 67 19.40 -1.99 18.16
N GLY A 68 19.51 -0.68 18.42
CA GLY A 68 19.85 0.32 17.40
C GLY A 68 18.68 0.81 16.54
N ALA A 69 17.51 0.17 16.55
CA ALA A 69 16.36 0.58 15.73
C ALA A 69 15.80 1.96 16.11
N HIS A 70 15.77 2.29 17.40
CA HIS A 70 15.38 3.62 17.88
C HIS A 70 16.38 4.69 17.40
N GLU A 71 17.67 4.42 17.61
CA GLU A 71 18.78 5.29 17.27
C GLU A 71 18.85 5.57 15.76
N ALA A 72 18.67 4.53 14.94
CA ALA A 72 18.68 4.60 13.49
C ALA A 72 17.55 5.51 12.95
N LEU A 73 16.30 5.27 13.38
CA LEU A 73 15.16 6.08 12.93
C LEU A 73 15.24 7.53 13.46
N ARG A 74 15.67 7.72 14.71
CA ARG A 74 15.88 9.05 15.28
C ARG A 74 16.95 9.83 14.50
N TYR A 75 18.07 9.19 14.17
CA TYR A 75 19.14 9.79 13.36
C TYR A 75 18.61 10.28 12.00
N LEU A 76 17.81 9.47 11.31
CA LEU A 76 17.21 9.85 10.02
C LEU A 76 16.29 11.07 10.16
N GLN A 77 15.45 11.13 11.19
CA GLN A 77 14.56 12.27 11.45
C GLN A 77 15.33 13.56 11.81
N GLU A 78 16.30 13.49 12.73
CA GLU A 78 17.12 14.64 13.14
C GLU A 78 17.90 15.23 11.95
N ASN A 79 18.42 14.37 11.08
CA ASN A 79 19.15 14.76 9.87
C ASN A 79 18.24 15.10 8.67
N HIS A 80 16.93 14.92 8.79
CA HIS A 80 15.92 15.15 7.74
C HIS A 80 16.16 14.29 6.49
N VAL A 81 16.65 13.06 6.70
CA VAL A 81 16.85 12.08 5.64
C VAL A 81 15.51 11.39 5.36
N PRO A 82 14.98 11.42 4.12
CA PRO A 82 13.72 10.78 3.80
C PRO A 82 13.81 9.26 3.97
N PHE A 83 12.80 8.66 4.60
CA PHE A 83 12.67 7.22 4.68
C PHE A 83 11.20 6.78 4.63
N ILE A 84 10.98 5.53 4.27
CA ILE A 84 9.73 4.80 4.46
C ILE A 84 9.99 3.45 5.13
N LEU A 85 8.98 2.95 5.83
CA LEU A 85 8.92 1.59 6.33
C LEU A 85 8.11 0.74 5.35
N LEU A 86 8.70 -0.36 4.87
CA LEU A 86 8.17 -1.20 3.79
C LEU A 86 8.14 -2.67 4.23
N THR A 87 6.99 -3.12 4.73
CA THR A 87 6.78 -4.51 5.18
C THR A 87 5.85 -5.27 4.24
N ASN A 88 6.11 -6.58 4.09
CA ASN A 88 5.17 -7.52 3.49
C ASN A 88 4.11 -8.03 4.50
N GLY A 89 4.24 -7.67 5.78
CA GLY A 89 3.23 -7.91 6.80
C GLY A 89 1.96 -7.08 6.60
N GLY A 90 0.81 -7.64 6.98
CA GLY A 90 -0.52 -7.09 6.71
C GLY A 90 -1.52 -7.31 7.86
N GLY A 91 -2.78 -6.94 7.63
CA GLY A 91 -3.93 -7.38 8.44
C GLY A 91 -4.53 -6.38 9.43
N LYS A 92 -4.05 -5.13 9.41
CA LYS A 92 -4.50 -4.00 10.24
C LYS A 92 -4.46 -2.73 9.36
N SER A 93 -5.09 -1.64 9.79
CA SER A 93 -4.89 -0.35 9.13
C SER A 93 -3.48 0.18 9.34
N GLU A 94 -3.03 1.02 8.41
CA GLU A 94 -1.75 1.73 8.51
C GLU A 94 -1.68 2.55 9.81
N ALA A 95 -2.78 3.23 10.19
CA ALA A 95 -2.91 3.97 11.45
C ALA A 95 -2.63 3.09 12.68
N GLU A 96 -3.25 1.90 12.78
CA GLU A 96 -3.05 0.98 13.91
C GLU A 96 -1.59 0.49 13.98
N ARG A 97 -0.98 0.18 12.83
CA ARG A 97 0.42 -0.27 12.77
C ARG A 97 1.42 0.85 13.06
N VAL A 98 1.17 2.07 12.59
CA VAL A 98 2.01 3.25 12.86
C VAL A 98 1.97 3.60 14.34
N ALA A 99 0.81 3.50 15.00
CA ALA A 99 0.69 3.66 16.45
C ALA A 99 1.47 2.55 17.21
N ASP A 100 1.21 1.28 16.89
CA ASP A 100 1.91 0.11 17.46
C ASP A 100 3.45 0.25 17.37
N LEU A 101 3.96 0.69 16.22
CA LEU A 101 5.40 0.82 15.97
C LEU A 101 5.98 2.08 16.63
N SER A 102 5.26 3.20 16.64
CA SER A 102 5.73 4.44 17.27
C SER A 102 5.96 4.27 18.77
N GLU A 103 5.04 3.57 19.45
CA GLU A 103 5.18 3.25 20.87
C GLU A 103 6.39 2.35 21.14
N ARG A 104 6.51 1.25 20.40
CA ARG A 104 7.60 0.25 20.57
C ARG A 104 8.97 0.83 20.31
N LEU A 105 9.12 1.55 19.19
CA LEU A 105 10.39 2.13 18.75
C LEU A 105 10.69 3.47 19.43
N LYS A 106 9.72 4.05 20.17
CA LYS A 106 9.84 5.36 20.84
C LYS A 106 10.22 6.48 19.87
N VAL A 107 9.71 6.42 18.64
CA VAL A 107 9.93 7.39 17.56
C VAL A 107 8.57 7.74 16.99
N ARG A 108 8.34 9.02 16.67
CA ARG A 108 7.08 9.45 16.05
C ARG A 108 7.07 9.06 14.58
N LEU A 109 6.26 8.08 14.20
CA LEU A 109 6.02 7.70 12.81
C LEU A 109 4.71 8.32 12.30
N ASP A 110 4.50 8.25 10.99
CA ASP A 110 3.33 8.80 10.29
C ASP A 110 2.95 7.85 9.14
N GLU A 111 1.66 7.77 8.80
CA GLU A 111 1.15 6.89 7.73
C GLU A 111 1.74 7.20 6.35
N ASN A 112 2.18 8.44 6.11
CA ASN A 112 2.89 8.81 4.88
C ASN A 112 4.28 8.15 4.78
N MET A 113 4.88 7.78 5.92
CA MET A 113 6.16 7.06 5.99
C MET A 113 5.99 5.54 6.00
N PHE A 114 4.78 5.00 5.85
CA PHE A 114 4.49 3.59 6.14
C PHE A 114 3.77 2.89 4.97
N MET A 115 4.13 1.63 4.73
CA MET A 115 3.57 0.79 3.68
C MET A 115 3.55 -0.68 4.10
N GLN A 116 2.40 -1.32 3.91
CA GLN A 116 2.15 -2.74 4.08
C GLN A 116 1.95 -3.43 2.73
N SER A 117 1.92 -4.76 2.75
CA SER A 117 1.64 -5.61 1.57
C SER A 117 0.34 -5.23 0.85
N HIS A 118 -0.72 -4.91 1.58
CA HIS A 118 -2.02 -4.54 1.01
C HIS A 118 -2.17 -3.05 0.66
N THR A 119 -1.26 -2.17 1.08
CA THR A 119 -1.35 -0.72 0.81
C THR A 119 -1.46 -0.36 -0.69
N PRO A 120 -0.82 -1.08 -1.65
CA PRO A 120 -1.06 -0.87 -3.09
C PRO A 120 -2.52 -1.03 -3.53
N PHE A 121 -3.33 -1.82 -2.82
CA PHE A 121 -4.75 -1.97 -3.15
C PHE A 121 -5.56 -0.69 -2.92
N ALA A 122 -5.01 0.29 -2.19
CA ALA A 122 -5.58 1.63 -2.06
C ALA A 122 -5.65 2.40 -3.40
N GLU A 123 -4.92 1.99 -4.45
CA GLU A 123 -4.96 2.64 -5.78
C GLU A 123 -5.75 1.82 -6.82
N MET A 124 -6.48 0.78 -6.40
CA MET A 124 -7.30 -0.07 -7.27
C MET A 124 -8.69 0.55 -7.58
N ASP A 125 -8.69 1.80 -8.05
CA ASP A 125 -9.89 2.64 -8.21
C ASP A 125 -10.98 2.02 -9.11
N SER A 126 -10.59 1.18 -10.09
CA SER A 126 -11.53 0.46 -10.97
C SER A 126 -12.51 -0.47 -10.26
N TYR A 127 -12.25 -0.81 -8.99
CA TYR A 127 -13.06 -1.70 -8.17
C TYR A 127 -13.79 -0.98 -7.02
N LYS A 128 -13.73 0.36 -6.96
CA LYS A 128 -14.37 1.18 -5.91
C LYS A 128 -15.75 1.73 -6.29
N GLY A 129 -16.29 1.35 -7.45
CA GLY A 129 -17.66 1.71 -7.84
C GLY A 129 -18.71 1.06 -6.92
N THR A 130 -19.85 1.71 -6.73
CA THR A 130 -20.99 1.12 -5.98
C THR A 130 -21.63 -0.07 -6.72
N ASP A 131 -21.34 -0.23 -8.00
CA ASP A 131 -21.69 -1.38 -8.84
C ASP A 131 -20.69 -2.54 -8.74
N LYS A 132 -19.56 -2.36 -8.04
CA LYS A 132 -18.50 -3.37 -7.86
C LYS A 132 -18.59 -4.03 -6.50
N THR A 133 -18.32 -5.33 -6.44
CA THR A 133 -18.07 -6.03 -5.17
C THR A 133 -16.75 -6.76 -5.20
N VAL A 134 -15.96 -6.63 -4.14
CA VAL A 134 -14.66 -7.30 -4.00
C VAL A 134 -14.69 -8.34 -2.88
N LEU A 135 -14.04 -9.47 -3.10
CA LEU A 135 -13.76 -10.44 -2.04
C LEU A 135 -12.43 -10.08 -1.38
N VAL A 136 -12.44 -9.83 -0.07
CA VAL A 136 -11.24 -9.65 0.74
C VAL A 136 -10.98 -10.91 1.56
N VAL A 137 -9.75 -11.44 1.44
CA VAL A 137 -9.33 -12.70 2.05
C VAL A 137 -8.21 -12.49 3.05
N GLY A 138 -8.32 -13.18 4.19
CA GLY A 138 -7.31 -13.26 5.24
C GLY A 138 -7.24 -12.09 6.22
N GLY A 139 -6.31 -12.22 7.16
CA GLY A 139 -6.21 -11.35 8.35
C GLY A 139 -7.05 -11.82 9.52
N ASP A 140 -7.03 -11.06 10.62
CA ASP A 140 -7.78 -11.40 11.83
C ASP A 140 -9.17 -10.76 11.80
N HIS A 141 -10.22 -11.56 12.05
CA HIS A 141 -11.62 -11.11 12.05
C HIS A 141 -11.99 -10.38 10.74
N ASP A 142 -12.74 -9.27 10.81
CA ASP A 142 -13.06 -8.42 9.67
C ASP A 142 -12.07 -7.26 9.45
N LYS A 143 -10.89 -7.26 10.09
CA LYS A 143 -9.95 -6.12 10.01
C LYS A 143 -9.57 -5.74 8.57
N CYS A 144 -9.29 -6.71 7.71
CA CYS A 144 -8.99 -6.41 6.30
C CYS A 144 -10.20 -5.85 5.54
N GLN A 145 -11.42 -6.28 5.90
CA GLN A 145 -12.66 -5.74 5.33
C GLN A 145 -12.88 -4.29 5.78
N GLN A 146 -12.60 -3.97 7.05
CA GLN A 146 -12.62 -2.59 7.56
C GLN A 146 -11.60 -1.71 6.82
N VAL A 147 -10.34 -2.14 6.67
CA VAL A 147 -9.31 -1.40 5.92
C VAL A 147 -9.77 -1.11 4.48
N ALA A 148 -10.32 -2.11 3.79
CA ALA A 148 -10.81 -1.92 2.42
C ALA A 148 -11.93 -0.86 2.35
N ILE A 149 -12.89 -0.88 3.28
CA ILE A 149 -14.03 0.06 3.29
C ILE A 149 -13.57 1.46 3.76
N GLU A 150 -12.98 1.54 4.95
CA GLU A 150 -12.79 2.78 5.71
C GLU A 150 -11.54 3.54 5.29
N ASN A 151 -10.45 2.84 4.93
CA ASN A 151 -9.19 3.47 4.54
C ASN A 151 -9.03 3.57 3.01
N TYR A 152 -9.44 2.54 2.26
CA TYR A 152 -9.19 2.47 0.81
C TYR A 152 -10.41 2.83 -0.06
N GLY A 153 -11.61 2.90 0.52
CA GLY A 153 -12.82 3.41 -0.14
C GLY A 153 -13.58 2.41 -1.02
N PHE A 154 -13.34 1.10 -0.87
CA PHE A 154 -14.12 0.07 -1.56
C PHE A 154 -15.56 0.04 -1.00
N GLN A 155 -16.57 0.11 -1.88
CA GLN A 155 -17.96 0.31 -1.47
C GLN A 155 -18.65 -0.98 -1.00
N ASN A 156 -18.50 -2.06 -1.76
CA ASN A 156 -19.02 -3.38 -1.37
C ASN A 156 -17.85 -4.35 -1.19
N VAL A 157 -17.62 -4.78 0.06
CA VAL A 157 -16.55 -5.70 0.42
C VAL A 157 -17.13 -6.90 1.14
N VAL A 158 -16.90 -8.08 0.60
CA VAL A 158 -17.36 -9.36 1.15
C VAL A 158 -16.13 -10.15 1.64
N THR A 159 -16.29 -10.96 2.68
CA THR A 159 -15.28 -11.93 3.15
C THR A 159 -15.76 -13.37 2.96
N ALA A 160 -14.82 -14.31 3.05
CA ALA A 160 -15.13 -15.74 3.10
C ALA A 160 -16.09 -16.09 4.26
N GLY A 161 -15.94 -15.42 5.41
CA GLY A 161 -16.80 -15.57 6.58
C GLY A 161 -18.25 -15.11 6.33
N ASP A 162 -18.44 -14.01 5.60
CA ASP A 162 -19.78 -13.51 5.23
C ASP A 162 -20.53 -14.52 4.35
N ILE A 163 -19.82 -15.10 3.38
CA ILE A 163 -20.33 -16.13 2.47
C ILE A 163 -20.69 -17.41 3.25
N LEU A 164 -19.82 -17.87 4.15
CA LEU A 164 -20.09 -19.04 5.00
C LEU A 164 -21.29 -18.81 5.92
N CYS A 165 -21.40 -17.64 6.54
CA CYS A 165 -22.55 -17.30 7.39
C CYS A 165 -23.86 -17.25 6.60
N ALA A 166 -23.82 -16.80 5.34
CA ALA A 166 -25.00 -16.75 4.46
C ALA A 166 -25.41 -18.13 3.91
N ASN A 167 -24.45 -19.02 3.63
CA ASN A 167 -24.71 -20.39 3.21
C ASN A 167 -23.64 -21.38 3.74
N PRO A 168 -23.86 -21.99 4.92
CA PRO A 168 -22.90 -22.93 5.51
C PRO A 168 -22.65 -24.20 4.68
N HIS A 169 -23.52 -24.52 3.71
CA HIS A 169 -23.37 -25.70 2.87
C HIS A 169 -22.27 -25.54 1.78
N ILE A 170 -21.75 -24.32 1.55
CA ILE A 170 -20.68 -24.11 0.57
C ILE A 170 -19.40 -24.83 0.96
N TRP A 171 -19.09 -24.91 2.26
CA TRP A 171 -17.93 -25.61 2.78
C TRP A 171 -18.20 -26.09 4.23
N PRO A 172 -18.91 -27.21 4.39
CA PRO A 172 -19.46 -27.63 5.69
C PRO A 172 -18.39 -28.02 6.72
N PHE A 173 -17.15 -28.25 6.31
CA PHE A 173 -16.03 -28.50 7.22
C PHE A 173 -15.73 -27.28 8.11
N SER A 174 -16.05 -26.07 7.66
CA SER A 174 -15.87 -24.83 8.43
C SER A 174 -17.09 -24.47 9.30
N ASN A 175 -18.11 -25.34 9.39
CA ASN A 175 -19.23 -25.15 10.30
C ASN A 175 -18.78 -24.99 11.77
N VAL A 176 -17.64 -25.58 12.13
CA VAL A 176 -17.01 -25.41 13.46
C VAL A 176 -16.56 -23.96 13.74
N PHE A 177 -16.39 -23.13 12.72
CA PHE A 177 -16.01 -21.73 12.81
C PHE A 177 -17.19 -20.76 12.65
N LEU A 178 -18.43 -21.22 12.45
CA LEU A 178 -19.59 -20.34 12.28
C LEU A 178 -19.76 -19.37 13.46
N ASP A 179 -19.60 -19.83 14.70
CA ASP A 179 -19.72 -18.97 15.89
C ASP A 179 -18.51 -18.05 16.11
N TYR A 180 -17.42 -18.27 15.36
CA TYR A 180 -16.33 -17.29 15.23
C TYR A 180 -16.75 -16.20 14.22
N TYR A 181 -17.12 -16.56 13.00
CA TYR A 181 -17.48 -15.62 11.94
C TYR A 181 -18.73 -14.78 12.25
N ARG A 182 -19.77 -15.37 12.86
CA ARG A 182 -21.02 -14.68 13.28
C ARG A 182 -20.82 -13.47 14.21
N LYS A 183 -19.64 -13.31 14.82
CA LYS A 183 -19.32 -12.18 15.70
C LYS A 183 -19.02 -10.88 14.94
N PHE A 184 -18.66 -10.99 13.66
CA PHE A 184 -18.17 -9.85 12.86
C PHE A 184 -18.60 -9.90 11.39
N ASN A 185 -19.33 -10.94 10.95
CA ASN A 185 -19.81 -11.02 9.57
C ASN A 185 -20.80 -9.89 9.25
N LYS A 186 -20.79 -9.46 7.99
CA LYS A 186 -21.69 -8.46 7.42
C LYS A 186 -22.70 -9.16 6.50
N PRO A 187 -23.91 -8.61 6.31
CA PRO A 187 -24.85 -9.13 5.31
C PRO A 187 -24.26 -9.01 3.91
N LEU A 188 -24.50 -10.00 3.05
CA LEU A 188 -24.13 -9.91 1.64
C LEU A 188 -24.96 -8.81 0.94
N PRO A 189 -24.37 -8.01 0.02
CA PRO A 189 -25.11 -6.95 -0.69
C PRO A 189 -26.16 -7.50 -1.67
N LYS A 190 -26.02 -8.76 -2.08
CA LYS A 190 -26.97 -9.55 -2.88
C LYS A 190 -26.92 -11.02 -2.42
N PRO A 191 -27.99 -11.82 -2.61
CA PRO A 191 -27.96 -13.26 -2.33
C PRO A 191 -26.98 -14.01 -3.25
N LEU A 192 -26.44 -15.14 -2.79
CA LEU A 192 -25.67 -16.06 -3.62
C LEU A 192 -26.54 -16.63 -4.76
N TYR A 193 -25.91 -17.10 -5.85
CA TYR A 193 -26.66 -17.75 -6.93
C TYR A 193 -27.30 -19.06 -6.47
N THR A 194 -28.52 -19.30 -6.93
CA THR A 194 -29.21 -20.60 -6.83
C THR A 194 -29.78 -20.98 -8.20
N PRO A 195 -29.89 -22.27 -8.53
CA PRO A 195 -30.42 -22.71 -9.82
C PRO A 195 -31.80 -22.11 -10.12
N GLY A 196 -31.91 -21.40 -11.25
CA GLY A 196 -33.13 -20.69 -11.66
C GLY A 196 -33.20 -19.21 -11.27
N ALA A 197 -32.25 -18.70 -10.47
CA ALA A 197 -32.15 -17.27 -10.18
C ALA A 197 -31.64 -16.46 -11.39
N LEU A 198 -32.09 -15.21 -11.52
CA LEU A 198 -31.57 -14.25 -12.50
C LEU A 198 -30.24 -13.67 -12.00
N LEU A 199 -29.16 -13.85 -12.77
CA LEU A 199 -27.79 -13.47 -12.38
C LEU A 199 -27.65 -11.99 -11.95
N GLU A 200 -28.38 -11.08 -12.60
CA GLU A 200 -28.40 -9.64 -12.23
C GLU A 200 -28.81 -9.37 -10.78
N ASN A 201 -29.59 -10.28 -10.17
CA ASN A 201 -30.06 -10.20 -8.79
C ASN A 201 -29.16 -10.98 -7.81
N CYS A 202 -28.15 -11.69 -8.31
CA CYS A 202 -27.21 -12.46 -7.50
C CYS A 202 -25.93 -11.68 -7.17
N LEU A 203 -25.22 -12.12 -6.14
CA LEU A 203 -23.89 -11.65 -5.79
C LEU A 203 -22.90 -12.01 -6.90
N LYS A 204 -22.26 -10.98 -7.42
CA LYS A 204 -21.10 -11.07 -8.31
C LYS A 204 -19.88 -10.57 -7.56
N ILE A 205 -18.75 -11.26 -7.68
CA ILE A 205 -17.44 -10.74 -7.24
C ILE A 205 -16.66 -10.29 -8.47
N ASP A 206 -16.21 -9.03 -8.48
CA ASP A 206 -15.48 -8.39 -9.58
C ASP A 206 -13.96 -8.49 -9.45
N ALA A 207 -13.43 -8.70 -8.24
CA ALA A 207 -12.02 -8.98 -7.96
C ALA A 207 -11.84 -9.69 -6.61
N ILE A 208 -10.75 -10.44 -6.48
CA ILE A 208 -10.34 -11.13 -5.25
C ILE A 208 -9.01 -10.52 -4.77
N PHE A 209 -8.98 -10.04 -3.54
CA PHE A 209 -7.78 -9.48 -2.91
C PHE A 209 -7.43 -10.26 -1.64
N VAL A 210 -6.32 -10.98 -1.66
CA VAL A 210 -5.75 -11.63 -0.48
C VAL A 210 -4.88 -10.62 0.25
N TYR A 211 -5.48 -9.92 1.23
CA TYR A 211 -4.86 -8.81 1.95
C TYR A 211 -3.76 -9.28 2.91
N ASN A 212 -3.97 -10.43 3.54
CA ASN A 212 -3.05 -11.03 4.51
C ASN A 212 -3.20 -12.55 4.47
N ASP A 213 -2.40 -13.28 5.24
CA ASP A 213 -2.54 -14.73 5.43
C ASP A 213 -4.00 -15.15 5.74
N PRO A 214 -4.57 -16.12 5.01
CA PRO A 214 -5.87 -16.68 5.34
C PRO A 214 -5.85 -17.47 6.64
N ARG A 215 -6.99 -17.53 7.35
CA ARG A 215 -7.09 -18.18 8.67
C ARG A 215 -7.76 -19.56 8.58
N ASP A 216 -8.60 -19.77 7.57
CA ASP A 216 -9.21 -21.06 7.26
C ASP A 216 -8.89 -21.39 5.80
N TRP A 217 -7.71 -21.97 5.58
CA TRP A 217 -7.23 -22.27 4.23
C TRP A 217 -8.20 -23.17 3.44
N GLY A 218 -9.05 -23.96 4.10
CA GLY A 218 -10.06 -24.79 3.43
C GLY A 218 -11.19 -23.93 2.86
N LEU A 219 -11.79 -23.08 3.70
CA LEU A 219 -12.84 -22.15 3.30
C LEU A 219 -12.33 -21.15 2.26
N ASP A 220 -11.22 -20.50 2.57
CA ASP A 220 -10.61 -19.45 1.76
C ASP A 220 -10.20 -20.00 0.37
N SER A 221 -9.61 -21.20 0.30
CA SER A 221 -9.31 -21.85 -0.99
C SER A 221 -10.57 -22.23 -1.76
N THR A 222 -11.60 -22.77 -1.10
CA THR A 222 -12.84 -23.22 -1.78
C THR A 222 -13.52 -22.04 -2.46
N ILE A 223 -13.69 -20.92 -1.75
CA ILE A 223 -14.35 -19.73 -2.31
C ILE A 223 -13.53 -19.11 -3.45
N ILE A 224 -12.20 -19.03 -3.33
CA ILE A 224 -11.35 -18.53 -4.43
C ILE A 224 -11.45 -19.46 -5.65
N LEU A 225 -11.36 -20.78 -5.45
CA LEU A 225 -11.45 -21.77 -6.53
C LEU A 225 -12.80 -21.68 -7.24
N ASP A 226 -13.91 -21.68 -6.51
CA ASP A 226 -15.26 -21.59 -7.08
C ASP A 226 -15.45 -20.30 -7.88
N LEU A 227 -14.94 -19.16 -7.40
CA LEU A 227 -14.98 -17.89 -8.15
C LEU A 227 -14.15 -17.95 -9.44
N LEU A 228 -12.97 -18.56 -9.41
CA LEU A 228 -12.12 -18.72 -10.61
C LEU A 228 -12.63 -19.76 -11.61
N LEU A 229 -13.51 -20.67 -11.18
CA LEU A 229 -14.24 -21.61 -12.04
C LEU A 229 -15.63 -21.08 -12.46
N SER A 230 -16.17 -20.07 -11.76
CA SER A 230 -17.52 -19.54 -11.99
C SER A 230 -17.73 -18.96 -13.39
N HIS A 231 -18.98 -18.72 -13.76
CA HIS A 231 -19.31 -17.76 -14.81
C HIS A 231 -19.21 -16.34 -14.24
N ALA A 232 -18.34 -15.50 -14.80
CA ALA A 232 -18.24 -14.06 -14.53
C ALA A 232 -18.15 -13.61 -13.05
N GLY A 233 -17.73 -14.47 -12.11
CA GLY A 233 -17.67 -14.14 -10.68
C GLY A 233 -18.96 -14.39 -9.89
N TYR A 234 -19.95 -15.08 -10.47
CA TYR A 234 -21.18 -15.48 -9.78
C TYR A 234 -20.98 -16.79 -9.02
N LEU A 235 -20.74 -16.69 -7.70
CA LEU A 235 -20.51 -17.84 -6.83
C LEU A 235 -21.71 -18.79 -6.82
N GLY A 236 -21.47 -20.09 -7.04
CA GLY A 236 -22.50 -21.11 -7.25
C GLY A 236 -22.80 -21.44 -8.72
N THR A 237 -22.10 -20.80 -9.67
CA THR A 237 -22.10 -21.16 -11.09
C THR A 237 -20.79 -21.85 -11.49
N LEU A 238 -20.76 -22.50 -12.67
CA LEU A 238 -19.54 -22.97 -13.33
C LEU A 238 -19.52 -22.47 -14.76
N SER A 239 -18.38 -21.99 -15.24
CA SER A 239 -18.24 -21.57 -16.64
C SER A 239 -18.27 -22.76 -17.59
N ALA A 240 -19.10 -22.66 -18.63
CA ALA A 240 -19.14 -23.62 -19.74
C ALA A 240 -17.86 -23.61 -20.61
N LYS A 241 -16.91 -22.69 -20.38
CA LYS A 241 -15.61 -22.66 -21.07
C LYS A 241 -14.56 -23.55 -20.40
N ASN A 242 -14.70 -23.86 -19.10
CA ASN A 242 -13.71 -24.64 -18.35
C ASN A 242 -13.45 -26.01 -19.00
N GLY A 243 -12.18 -26.37 -19.20
CA GLY A 243 -11.76 -27.62 -19.82
C GLY A 243 -11.91 -27.68 -21.35
N ASN A 244 -12.37 -26.60 -22.01
CA ASN A 244 -12.45 -26.53 -23.47
C ASN A 244 -11.05 -26.35 -24.09
N LYS A 245 -10.47 -27.47 -24.53
CA LYS A 245 -9.12 -27.54 -25.14
C LYS A 245 -8.93 -26.71 -26.41
N ASN A 246 -10.01 -26.21 -27.02
CA ASN A 246 -9.95 -25.34 -28.20
C ASN A 246 -9.81 -23.84 -27.84
N LEU A 247 -9.88 -23.49 -26.54
CA LEU A 247 -9.72 -22.12 -26.05
C LEU A 247 -8.35 -21.94 -25.37
N PRO A 248 -7.83 -20.69 -25.31
CA PRO A 248 -6.65 -20.36 -24.53
C PRO A 248 -6.78 -20.86 -23.08
N ASN A 249 -5.68 -21.35 -22.50
CA ASN A 249 -5.64 -21.92 -21.15
C ASN A 249 -6.70 -23.01 -20.89
N GLN A 250 -7.07 -23.81 -21.92
CA GLN A 250 -8.17 -24.77 -21.87
C GLN A 250 -9.52 -24.15 -21.43
N GLY A 251 -9.71 -22.86 -21.73
CA GLY A 251 -10.91 -22.08 -21.38
C GLY A 251 -11.03 -21.66 -19.92
N TYR A 252 -10.11 -22.07 -19.04
CA TYR A 252 -10.07 -21.60 -17.65
C TYR A 252 -9.69 -20.11 -17.59
N GLN A 253 -10.42 -19.36 -16.75
CA GLN A 253 -10.34 -17.89 -16.64
C GLN A 253 -10.62 -17.14 -17.96
N GLN A 254 -11.35 -17.74 -18.92
CA GLN A 254 -11.75 -17.11 -20.20
C GLN A 254 -13.22 -16.61 -20.22
N ASP A 255 -13.86 -16.48 -19.06
CA ASP A 255 -15.29 -16.16 -18.91
C ASP A 255 -15.56 -15.01 -17.93
N SER A 256 -14.68 -14.01 -17.95
CA SER A 256 -14.76 -12.81 -17.12
C SER A 256 -14.77 -13.09 -15.61
N GLN A 257 -14.16 -14.20 -15.17
CA GLN A 257 -13.92 -14.48 -13.75
C GLN A 257 -13.09 -13.36 -13.10
N PRO A 258 -13.28 -13.11 -11.79
CA PRO A 258 -12.57 -12.06 -11.09
C PRO A 258 -11.05 -12.32 -11.12
N PRO A 259 -10.21 -11.29 -11.39
CA PRO A 259 -8.78 -11.40 -11.21
C PRO A 259 -8.43 -11.59 -9.73
N LEU A 260 -7.38 -12.36 -9.50
CA LEU A 260 -6.85 -12.70 -8.19
C LEU A 260 -5.57 -11.90 -7.90
N TYR A 261 -5.58 -11.15 -6.81
CA TYR A 261 -4.46 -10.37 -6.31
C TYR A 261 -3.99 -10.91 -4.97
N TYR A 262 -2.69 -11.19 -4.86
CA TYR A 262 -2.00 -11.47 -3.60
C TYR A 262 -1.22 -10.23 -3.16
N SER A 263 -1.13 -10.01 -1.85
CA SER A 263 -0.44 -8.86 -1.26
C SER A 263 1.03 -9.16 -0.90
N ASN A 264 1.36 -10.44 -0.66
CA ASN A 264 2.64 -10.87 -0.10
C ASN A 264 3.09 -12.22 -0.72
N PRO A 265 4.28 -12.31 -1.34
CA PRO A 265 4.84 -13.54 -1.91
C PRO A 265 5.67 -14.36 -0.92
N ASP A 266 5.97 -13.85 0.28
CA ASP A 266 6.93 -14.47 1.19
C ASP A 266 6.44 -15.84 1.67
N LEU A 267 7.23 -16.87 1.35
CA LEU A 267 7.01 -18.23 1.85
C LEU A 267 7.29 -18.34 3.36
N TRP A 268 8.29 -17.61 3.86
CA TRP A 268 8.78 -17.68 5.23
C TRP A 268 8.81 -16.30 5.89
N TRP A 269 8.48 -16.23 7.18
CA TRP A 269 8.64 -15.02 8.00
C TRP A 269 9.05 -15.32 9.45
N ALA A 270 9.68 -14.32 10.09
CA ALA A 270 10.27 -14.40 11.43
C ALA A 270 9.23 -14.17 12.55
N ALA A 271 8.46 -15.21 12.87
CA ALA A 271 7.50 -15.21 13.98
C ALA A 271 8.17 -15.29 15.39
N THR A 272 7.35 -15.32 16.45
CA THR A 272 7.81 -15.52 17.84
C THR A 272 8.33 -16.94 18.10
N TYR A 273 7.98 -17.90 17.26
CA TYR A 273 8.48 -19.27 17.34
C TYR A 273 9.95 -19.35 16.91
N HIS A 274 10.71 -20.30 17.45
CA HIS A 274 12.15 -20.41 17.19
C HIS A 274 12.52 -20.86 15.76
N LEU A 275 11.53 -21.24 14.95
CA LEU A 275 11.67 -21.55 13.53
C LEU A 275 10.73 -20.67 12.70
N ASP A 276 11.20 -20.26 11.54
CA ASP A 276 10.45 -19.47 10.55
C ASP A 276 9.10 -20.15 10.23
N ARG A 277 8.02 -19.36 10.10
CA ARG A 277 6.67 -19.87 9.84
C ARG A 277 6.25 -19.57 8.41
N LEU A 278 5.29 -20.35 7.89
CA LEU A 278 4.71 -20.06 6.59
C LEU A 278 4.01 -18.69 6.62
N GLY A 279 4.24 -17.88 5.60
CA GLY A 279 3.47 -16.67 5.29
C GLY A 279 2.56 -16.90 4.08
N GLN A 280 2.02 -15.80 3.53
CA GLN A 280 1.04 -15.86 2.44
C GLN A 280 1.57 -16.59 1.19
N GLY A 281 2.88 -16.60 0.93
CA GLY A 281 3.49 -17.42 -0.12
C GLY A 281 3.28 -18.93 0.08
N GLY A 282 3.20 -19.40 1.32
CA GLY A 282 2.83 -20.78 1.64
C GLY A 282 1.39 -21.11 1.23
N PHE A 283 0.45 -20.19 1.49
CA PHE A 283 -0.93 -20.32 1.00
C PHE A 283 -0.99 -20.29 -0.53
N GLN A 284 -0.24 -19.38 -1.17
CA GLN A 284 -0.16 -19.32 -2.64
C GLN A 284 0.30 -20.65 -3.25
N HIS A 285 1.37 -21.25 -2.73
CA HIS A 285 1.86 -22.53 -3.25
C HIS A 285 0.89 -23.69 -3.00
N ALA A 286 0.18 -23.71 -1.87
CA ALA A 286 -0.88 -24.68 -1.63
C ALA A 286 -2.05 -24.51 -2.62
N PHE A 287 -2.47 -23.26 -2.86
CA PHE A 287 -3.53 -22.94 -3.81
C PHE A 287 -3.13 -23.24 -5.27
N ASP A 288 -1.88 -22.98 -5.66
CA ASP A 288 -1.34 -23.32 -6.98
C ASP A 288 -1.40 -24.84 -7.22
N GLY A 289 -1.07 -25.64 -6.21
CA GLY A 289 -1.17 -27.10 -6.28
C GLY A 289 -2.61 -27.60 -6.40
N LEU A 290 -3.55 -26.99 -5.66
CA LEU A 290 -4.99 -27.26 -5.79
C LEU A 290 -5.49 -26.91 -7.20
N TRP A 291 -5.21 -25.69 -7.68
CA TRP A 291 -5.61 -25.22 -9.00
C TRP A 291 -5.06 -26.12 -10.11
N ASN A 292 -3.76 -26.43 -10.09
CA ASN A 292 -3.12 -27.32 -11.06
C ASN A 292 -3.80 -28.70 -11.11
N THR A 293 -4.19 -29.24 -9.95
CA THR A 293 -4.87 -30.55 -9.87
C THR A 293 -6.29 -30.49 -10.43
N VAL A 294 -7.07 -29.48 -10.04
CA VAL A 294 -8.48 -29.31 -10.45
C VAL A 294 -8.61 -28.99 -11.95
N THR A 295 -7.67 -28.21 -12.48
CA THR A 295 -7.68 -27.75 -13.89
C THR A 295 -6.84 -28.60 -14.84
N GLN A 296 -6.25 -29.69 -14.36
CA GLN A 296 -5.36 -30.58 -15.13
C GLN A 296 -4.20 -29.81 -15.80
N GLY A 297 -3.54 -28.93 -15.03
CA GLY A 297 -2.37 -28.17 -15.47
C GLY A 297 -2.67 -26.87 -16.24
N ALA A 298 -3.85 -26.26 -16.07
CA ALA A 298 -4.06 -24.90 -16.59
C ALA A 298 -3.25 -23.88 -15.76
N THR A 299 -2.78 -22.82 -16.42
CA THR A 299 -2.05 -21.73 -15.75
C THR A 299 -3.02 -20.93 -14.88
N LEU A 300 -2.64 -20.67 -13.62
CA LEU A 300 -3.36 -19.71 -12.77
C LEU A 300 -2.93 -18.29 -13.11
N HIS A 301 -3.83 -17.49 -13.67
CA HIS A 301 -3.62 -16.06 -13.85
C HIS A 301 -3.90 -15.35 -12.51
N LYS A 302 -2.83 -14.86 -11.89
CA LYS A 302 -2.83 -14.09 -10.64
C LYS A 302 -1.83 -12.94 -10.73
N THR A 303 -2.09 -11.86 -10.00
CA THR A 303 -1.14 -10.76 -9.77
C THR A 303 -0.61 -10.87 -8.36
N ILE A 304 0.71 -10.71 -8.17
CA ILE A 304 1.33 -10.77 -6.84
C ILE A 304 2.00 -9.42 -6.57
N MET A 305 1.53 -8.73 -5.54
CA MET A 305 2.16 -7.56 -4.93
C MET A 305 3.06 -8.02 -3.77
N GLY A 306 3.73 -7.07 -3.13
CA GLY A 306 4.73 -7.29 -2.10
C GLY A 306 6.13 -7.35 -2.68
N LYS A 307 7.14 -7.11 -1.84
CA LYS A 307 8.56 -7.32 -2.19
C LYS A 307 8.72 -8.81 -2.58
N PRO A 308 9.43 -9.16 -3.65
CA PRO A 308 10.37 -8.36 -4.44
C PRO A 308 9.75 -7.65 -5.67
N HIS A 309 8.43 -7.62 -5.83
CA HIS A 309 7.81 -7.29 -7.11
C HIS A 309 7.86 -5.79 -7.46
N GLN A 310 8.13 -5.50 -8.73
CA GLN A 310 8.25 -4.15 -9.30
C GLN A 310 7.14 -3.18 -8.84
N PRO A 311 5.83 -3.50 -8.92
CA PRO A 311 4.77 -2.55 -8.55
C PRO A 311 4.82 -2.08 -7.08
N THR A 312 5.29 -2.94 -6.18
CA THR A 312 5.47 -2.57 -4.76
C THR A 312 6.61 -1.59 -4.57
N PHE A 313 7.71 -1.74 -5.31
CA PHE A 313 8.82 -0.78 -5.28
C PHE A 313 8.47 0.54 -5.99
N GLU A 314 7.66 0.52 -7.06
CA GLU A 314 7.11 1.73 -7.70
C GLU A 314 6.24 2.53 -6.72
N PHE A 315 5.32 1.86 -6.02
CA PHE A 315 4.48 2.47 -5.01
C PHE A 315 5.29 2.96 -3.80
N ALA A 316 6.28 2.19 -3.36
CA ALA A 316 7.20 2.58 -2.29
C ALA A 316 7.98 3.86 -2.67
N GLU A 317 8.53 3.93 -3.88
CA GLU A 317 9.21 5.14 -4.36
C GLU A 317 8.24 6.34 -4.46
N LYS A 318 7.00 6.12 -4.93
CA LYS A 318 5.95 7.14 -4.96
C LYS A 318 5.66 7.72 -3.57
N LYS A 319 5.47 6.87 -2.55
CA LYS A 319 5.30 7.30 -1.14
C LYS A 319 6.54 8.04 -0.63
N LEU A 320 7.74 7.51 -0.88
CA LEU A 320 9.00 8.12 -0.43
C LEU A 320 9.23 9.51 -1.04
N ARG A 321 8.91 9.70 -2.34
CA ARG A 321 8.94 11.03 -2.99
C ARG A 321 7.89 11.98 -2.42
N ALA A 322 6.69 11.49 -2.11
CA ALA A 322 5.64 12.30 -1.47
C ALA A 322 6.07 12.74 -0.04
N TYR A 323 6.66 11.84 0.74
CA TYR A 323 7.20 12.15 2.06
C TYR A 323 8.37 13.16 1.99
N ARG A 324 9.35 12.95 1.10
CA ARG A 324 10.45 13.90 0.85
C ARG A 324 9.96 15.31 0.52
N LYS A 325 8.90 15.42 -0.30
CA LYS A 325 8.23 16.71 -0.60
C LYS A 325 7.60 17.35 0.63
N GLY A 326 7.01 16.56 1.52
CA GLY A 326 6.44 17.04 2.79
C GLY A 326 7.46 17.69 3.72
N LEU A 327 8.71 17.20 3.73
CA LEU A 327 9.78 17.70 4.61
C LEU A 327 10.27 19.12 4.28
N VAL A 328 10.07 19.63 3.06
CA VAL A 328 10.70 20.89 2.59
C VAL A 328 9.77 21.93 1.94
N GLY A 329 8.47 21.64 1.89
CA GLY A 329 7.55 22.44 1.10
C GLY A 329 7.75 22.23 -0.41
N GLN A 330 7.17 23.09 -1.25
CA GLN A 330 7.05 22.83 -2.70
C GLN A 330 8.37 22.94 -3.52
N ILE A 331 9.52 23.15 -2.87
CA ILE A 331 10.82 23.30 -3.53
C ILE A 331 11.47 21.91 -3.70
N GLY A 332 11.80 21.51 -4.93
CA GLY A 332 12.58 20.28 -5.20
C GLY A 332 11.82 19.08 -5.76
N LEU A 333 10.55 19.24 -6.20
CA LEU A 333 9.74 18.16 -6.81
C LEU A 333 10.43 17.39 -7.96
N ASN A 334 11.33 18.06 -8.68
CA ASN A 334 12.01 17.56 -9.86
C ASN A 334 13.43 17.04 -9.59
N ASP A 335 13.98 17.20 -8.39
CA ASP A 335 15.32 16.68 -8.07
C ASP A 335 15.24 15.16 -7.82
N PRO A 336 15.86 14.31 -8.67
CA PRO A 336 15.82 12.87 -8.48
C PRO A 336 16.49 12.48 -7.15
N MET A 337 15.95 11.48 -6.47
CA MET A 337 16.70 10.83 -5.40
C MET A 337 17.78 9.99 -6.07
N ARG A 338 19.05 10.37 -5.94
CA ARG A 338 20.18 9.68 -6.57
C ARG A 338 20.28 8.23 -6.10
N ARG A 339 20.02 7.98 -4.81
CA ARG A 339 20.07 6.64 -4.20
C ARG A 339 18.91 6.37 -3.26
N VAL A 340 18.43 5.14 -3.25
CA VAL A 340 17.55 4.62 -2.19
C VAL A 340 18.18 3.38 -1.60
N TYR A 341 18.36 3.33 -0.28
CA TYR A 341 18.91 2.17 0.41
C TYR A 341 17.77 1.33 0.96
N MET A 342 17.60 0.12 0.43
CA MET A 342 16.71 -0.89 1.01
C MET A 342 17.46 -1.64 2.10
N ILE A 343 17.04 -1.49 3.35
CA ILE A 343 17.54 -2.27 4.49
C ILE A 343 16.55 -3.41 4.73
N GLY A 344 17.04 -4.65 4.69
CA GLY A 344 16.21 -5.85 4.78
C GLY A 344 16.96 -7.03 5.41
N ASP A 345 16.22 -8.04 5.85
CA ASP A 345 16.76 -9.27 6.43
C ASP A 345 16.60 -10.49 5.49
N ASN A 346 15.79 -10.38 4.44
CA ASN A 346 15.39 -11.47 3.57
C ASN A 346 15.99 -11.31 2.15
N PRO A 347 16.98 -12.16 1.77
CA PRO A 347 17.60 -12.12 0.44
C PRO A 347 16.61 -12.25 -0.72
N GLU A 348 15.55 -13.05 -0.56
CA GLU A 348 14.55 -13.29 -1.60
C GLU A 348 13.50 -12.18 -1.71
N SER A 349 13.35 -11.34 -0.68
CA SER A 349 12.33 -10.29 -0.63
C SER A 349 12.94 -8.91 -0.83
N ASP A 350 13.67 -8.42 0.17
CA ASP A 350 14.22 -7.05 0.20
C ASP A 350 15.36 -6.88 -0.80
N ILE A 351 16.32 -7.80 -0.74
CA ILE A 351 17.58 -7.68 -1.49
C ILE A 351 17.31 -7.92 -2.98
N ARG A 352 16.56 -8.96 -3.31
CA ARG A 352 16.10 -9.24 -4.69
C ARG A 352 15.25 -8.11 -5.25
N GLY A 353 14.31 -7.58 -4.46
CA GLY A 353 13.48 -6.45 -4.89
C GLY A 353 14.31 -5.21 -5.21
N ALA A 354 15.14 -4.76 -4.28
CA ALA A 354 15.97 -3.57 -4.47
C ALA A 354 17.04 -3.72 -5.56
N ASN A 355 17.55 -4.94 -5.80
CA ASN A 355 18.49 -5.21 -6.89
C ASN A 355 17.81 -5.28 -8.26
N GLY A 356 16.57 -5.78 -8.33
CA GLY A 356 15.82 -5.98 -9.57
C GLY A 356 14.96 -4.78 -9.99
N TYR A 357 14.66 -3.88 -9.06
CA TYR A 357 13.76 -2.75 -9.28
C TYR A 357 14.31 -1.73 -10.30
N GLN A 358 13.47 -1.38 -11.27
CA GLN A 358 13.76 -0.38 -12.28
C GLN A 358 12.97 0.89 -11.99
N SER A 359 13.62 1.89 -11.38
CA SER A 359 12.96 3.16 -11.05
C SER A 359 12.52 3.93 -12.29
N PRO A 360 11.22 4.29 -12.42
CA PRO A 360 10.74 5.17 -13.49
C PRO A 360 11.16 6.63 -13.30
N HIS A 361 11.94 6.93 -12.26
CA HIS A 361 12.46 8.25 -11.93
C HIS A 361 14.00 8.32 -11.91
N GLY A 362 14.67 7.21 -12.26
CA GLY A 362 16.13 7.12 -12.34
C GLY A 362 16.83 6.93 -10.99
N SER A 363 16.10 6.70 -9.89
CA SER A 363 16.68 6.45 -8.58
C SER A 363 17.43 5.12 -8.53
N ARG A 364 18.70 5.13 -8.12
CA ARG A 364 19.48 3.90 -7.98
C ARG A 364 19.21 3.24 -6.62
N TRP A 365 18.53 2.11 -6.62
CA TRP A 365 18.35 1.33 -5.41
C TRP A 365 19.61 0.52 -5.07
N LYS A 366 19.91 0.43 -3.78
CA LYS A 366 21.02 -0.35 -3.20
C LYS A 366 20.48 -1.18 -2.04
N SER A 367 20.82 -2.46 -2.02
CA SER A 367 20.40 -3.42 -0.99
C SER A 367 21.42 -3.55 0.14
N ILE A 368 20.96 -3.48 1.38
CA ILE A 368 21.75 -3.68 2.60
C ILE A 368 21.10 -4.82 3.39
N LEU A 369 21.84 -5.90 3.60
CA LEU A 369 21.36 -7.09 4.33
C LEU A 369 21.82 -7.03 5.79
N VAL A 370 20.86 -7.11 6.73
CA VAL A 370 21.14 -7.23 8.17
C VAL A 370 21.14 -8.70 8.61
N LYS A 371 21.71 -8.98 9.79
CA LYS A 371 21.83 -10.34 10.37
C LYS A 371 20.78 -10.66 11.44
N THR A 372 19.79 -9.80 11.62
CA THR A 372 18.84 -9.82 12.75
C THR A 372 17.55 -10.60 12.51
N GLY A 373 17.38 -11.20 11.32
CA GLY A 373 16.16 -11.89 10.90
C GLY A 373 16.39 -13.18 10.09
N VAL A 374 15.73 -13.32 8.93
CA VAL A 374 15.68 -14.52 8.07
C VAL A 374 17.07 -14.95 7.58
N TYR A 375 17.94 -14.01 7.18
CA TYR A 375 19.31 -14.32 6.82
C TYR A 375 20.14 -14.79 8.01
N LYS A 376 20.77 -15.97 7.87
CA LYS A 376 21.59 -16.60 8.91
C LYS A 376 23.06 -16.29 8.66
N ASP A 377 23.73 -15.68 9.63
CA ASP A 377 25.14 -15.33 9.49
C ASP A 377 26.03 -16.55 9.22
N GLY A 378 27.10 -16.36 8.45
CA GLY A 378 27.95 -17.43 7.95
C GLY A 378 27.36 -18.26 6.79
N THR A 379 26.13 -17.98 6.33
CA THR A 379 25.58 -18.59 5.11
C THR A 379 25.79 -17.71 3.87
N VAL A 380 25.65 -18.28 2.67
CA VAL A 380 25.64 -17.50 1.42
C VAL A 380 24.20 -17.05 1.15
N PRO A 381 23.92 -15.73 1.06
CA PRO A 381 22.58 -15.27 0.73
C PRO A 381 22.24 -15.62 -0.73
N SER A 382 21.02 -16.09 -0.97
CA SER A 382 20.54 -16.52 -2.31
C SER A 382 20.57 -15.40 -3.35
N THR A 383 20.36 -14.15 -2.91
CA THR A 383 20.62 -12.94 -3.70
C THR A 383 21.72 -12.12 -3.02
N LYS A 384 22.75 -11.75 -3.79
CA LYS A 384 23.89 -10.96 -3.30
C LYS A 384 23.48 -9.49 -3.00
N PRO A 385 23.66 -9.00 -1.76
CA PRO A 385 23.41 -7.59 -1.42
C PRO A 385 24.58 -6.68 -1.81
N THR A 386 24.40 -5.36 -1.68
CA THR A 386 25.50 -4.38 -1.83
C THR A 386 26.50 -4.51 -0.68
N VAL A 387 26.00 -4.72 0.54
CA VAL A 387 26.78 -4.97 1.76
C VAL A 387 25.98 -5.85 2.73
N ILE A 388 26.67 -6.54 3.63
CA ILE A 388 26.10 -7.25 4.78
C ILE A 388 26.62 -6.56 6.04
N VAL A 389 25.72 -6.22 6.96
CA VAL A 389 26.02 -5.54 8.24
C VAL A 389 25.30 -6.26 9.38
N ASN A 390 25.61 -5.95 10.64
CA ASN A 390 25.03 -6.65 11.77
C ASN A 390 23.57 -6.26 12.01
N ASP A 391 23.28 -4.95 12.04
CA ASP A 391 21.95 -4.41 12.37
C ASP A 391 21.58 -3.16 11.54
N VAL A 392 20.39 -2.60 11.81
CA VAL A 392 19.83 -1.43 11.14
C VAL A 392 20.58 -0.12 11.42
N LEU A 393 21.26 0.01 12.57
CA LEU A 393 22.04 1.20 12.90
C LEU A 393 23.35 1.22 12.10
N GLU A 394 24.04 0.09 12.03
CA GLU A 394 25.21 -0.08 11.15
C GLU A 394 24.82 0.12 9.67
N ALA A 395 23.66 -0.37 9.25
CA ALA A 395 23.12 -0.15 7.90
C ALA A 395 22.94 1.35 7.57
N VAL A 396 22.36 2.12 8.49
CA VAL A 396 22.18 3.58 8.32
C VAL A 396 23.53 4.30 8.25
N HIS A 397 24.47 3.98 9.15
CA HIS A 397 25.79 4.61 9.12
C HIS A 397 26.56 4.32 7.82
N TRP A 398 26.60 3.05 7.38
CA TRP A 398 27.23 2.67 6.13
C TRP A 398 26.62 3.37 4.92
N ALA A 399 25.28 3.48 4.87
CA ALA A 399 24.56 4.13 3.77
C ALA A 399 24.83 5.64 3.68
N VAL A 400 25.01 6.32 4.83
CA VAL A 400 25.41 7.73 4.87
C VAL A 400 26.82 7.92 4.34
N GLU A 401 27.78 7.07 4.72
CA GLU A 401 29.14 7.10 4.18
C GLU A 401 29.21 6.76 2.68
N ASP A 402 28.39 5.81 2.23
CA ASP A 402 28.26 5.50 0.79
C ASP A 402 27.64 6.70 0.04
N ALA A 403 26.63 7.37 0.60
CA ALA A 403 25.97 8.51 -0.04
C ALA A 403 26.86 9.73 -0.26
N GLN A 404 27.96 9.87 0.50
CA GLN A 404 28.97 10.92 0.29
C GLN A 404 29.89 10.66 -0.92
N LYS A 405 29.77 9.48 -1.56
CA LYS A 405 30.48 9.05 -2.77
C LYS A 405 29.54 9.09 -3.98
#